data_AF-A0A661VFR7-F1
#
_entry.id   AF-A0A661VFR7-F1
#
_cell.length_a   1.000
_cell.length_b   1.000
_cell.length_c   1.000
_cell.angle_alpha   90.00
_cell.angle_beta   90.00
_cell.angle_gamma   90.00
#
_symmetry.space_group_name_H-M   'P 1'
#
loop_
_entity.id
_entity.type
_entity.pdbx_description
1 polymer ?
#
loop_
_entity_poly.entity_id
_entity_poly.type
_entity_poly.pdbx_seq_one_letter_code
_entity_poly.pdbx_strand_id
1 'polypeptide(L)'
;ELERDEMEYQNEVPIHPWVLAREITRSLGSDATVILDSLLCSAFLTDKMKASFPGQILDSGEAGSFGHGIGMGIGAQLARPGRPVLVLTSDTSVGMAGGDIETAVRTNLPVVYVVCNTGQVVDGVDCWFQGQVQPWQFLPDIRYDKMYELIGCHGEHLTRPDEITPALYRAFSSGRTAVVNVVVNNRVVLPWFESLSLRLGVIVHQLDLTRIPEPFKTYLLEGRTPKIEEELQRAGIPRSKTRKMVLAYDRTLCLRDAPRG
;
A
#
# COMPACT_ATOMS: atom_id res chain seq x y z
N GLU A 1 -13.57 -7.80 13.67
CA GLU A 1 -13.09 -7.14 12.44
C GLU A 1 -11.96 -7.95 11.81
N LEU A 2 -10.85 -8.18 12.53
CA LEU A 2 -9.74 -9.04 12.09
C LEU A 2 -10.15 -10.44 11.58
N GLU A 3 -11.02 -11.17 12.29
CA GLU A 3 -11.50 -12.49 11.84
C GLU A 3 -12.33 -12.43 10.55
N ARG A 4 -13.03 -11.30 10.32
CA ARG A 4 -13.82 -11.09 9.11
C ARG A 4 -12.91 -10.78 7.93
N ASP A 5 -11.95 -9.88 8.11
CA ASP A 5 -10.93 -9.55 7.10
C ASP A 5 -10.10 -10.79 6.74
N GLU A 6 -9.78 -11.63 7.74
CA GLU A 6 -9.07 -12.88 7.52
C GLU A 6 -9.84 -13.83 6.60
N MET A 7 -11.14 -14.03 6.84
CA MET A 7 -11.97 -14.86 5.96
C MET A 7 -12.13 -14.26 4.56
N GLU A 8 -12.20 -12.93 4.45
CA GLU A 8 -12.45 -12.21 3.19
C GLU A 8 -11.20 -12.22 2.29
N TYR A 9 -10.02 -11.93 2.83
CA TYR A 9 -8.83 -11.62 2.03
C TYR A 9 -7.82 -12.79 1.91
N GLN A 10 -7.87 -13.81 2.78
CA GLN A 10 -6.78 -14.81 2.91
C GLN A 10 -6.37 -15.53 1.62
N ASN A 11 -7.29 -15.70 0.67
CA ASN A 11 -7.07 -16.43 -0.58
C ASN A 11 -7.09 -15.50 -1.80
N GLU A 12 -7.08 -14.19 -1.59
CA GLU A 12 -7.18 -13.21 -2.67
C GLU A 12 -5.91 -13.21 -3.53
N VAL A 13 -6.11 -13.16 -4.84
CA VAL A 13 -5.07 -13.01 -5.85
C VAL A 13 -5.52 -11.91 -6.81
N PRO A 14 -4.75 -10.82 -7.02
CA PRO A 14 -3.46 -10.52 -6.39
C PRO A 14 -3.50 -10.38 -4.86
N ILE A 15 -2.34 -10.44 -4.20
CA ILE A 15 -2.24 -10.50 -2.74
C ILE A 15 -2.83 -9.23 -2.12
N HIS A 16 -3.80 -9.37 -1.21
CA HIS A 16 -4.33 -8.23 -0.48
C HIS A 16 -3.28 -7.67 0.53
N PRO A 17 -3.06 -6.34 0.61
CA PRO A 17 -2.09 -5.73 1.52
C PRO A 17 -2.24 -6.15 2.99
N TRP A 18 -3.47 -6.35 3.46
CA TRP A 18 -3.76 -6.86 4.80
C TRP A 18 -3.12 -8.24 5.06
N VAL A 19 -3.17 -9.15 4.07
CA VAL A 19 -2.58 -10.49 4.17
C VAL A 19 -1.06 -10.40 4.19
N LEU A 20 -0.48 -9.58 3.33
CA LEU A 20 0.96 -9.32 3.33
C LEU A 20 1.42 -8.79 4.70
N ALA A 21 0.73 -7.80 5.25
CA ALA A 21 1.04 -7.24 6.56
C ALA A 21 0.94 -8.27 7.70
N ARG A 22 -0.09 -9.13 7.66
CA ARG A 22 -0.28 -10.23 8.61
C ARG A 22 0.89 -11.22 8.57
N GLU A 23 1.24 -11.70 7.38
CA GLU A 23 2.31 -12.70 7.21
C GLU A 23 3.69 -12.13 7.55
N ILE A 24 3.99 -10.87 7.20
CA ILE A 24 5.21 -10.18 7.63
C ILE A 24 5.26 -10.14 9.17
N THR A 25 4.18 -9.68 9.82
CA THR A 25 4.13 -9.55 11.28
C THR A 25 4.30 -10.91 11.98
N ARG A 26 3.71 -11.99 11.44
CA ARG A 26 3.82 -13.34 11.98
C ARG A 26 5.20 -13.97 11.75
N SER A 27 5.89 -13.59 10.66
CA SER A 27 7.19 -14.15 10.29
C SER A 27 8.37 -13.48 10.98
N LEU A 28 8.22 -12.22 11.42
CA LEU A 28 9.29 -11.47 12.04
C LEU A 28 9.43 -11.78 13.54
N GLY A 29 10.67 -12.02 13.95
CA GLY A 29 11.04 -12.14 15.37
C GLY A 29 10.94 -10.80 16.11
N SER A 30 10.91 -10.86 17.44
CA SER A 30 10.82 -9.68 18.30
C SER A 30 12.04 -8.75 18.24
N ASP A 31 13.13 -9.20 17.61
CA ASP A 31 14.38 -8.47 17.45
C ASP A 31 14.59 -7.85 16.06
N ALA A 32 13.68 -8.08 15.10
CA ALA A 32 13.76 -7.52 13.76
C ALA A 32 13.46 -6.01 13.76
N THR A 33 14.20 -5.22 12.96
CA THR A 33 13.83 -3.82 12.65
C THR A 33 13.05 -3.79 11.34
N VAL A 34 11.94 -3.04 11.33
CA VAL A 34 11.08 -2.83 10.17
C VAL A 34 11.07 -1.36 9.79
N ILE A 35 11.26 -1.09 8.50
CA ILE A 35 11.17 0.25 7.91
C ILE A 35 9.90 0.32 7.06
N LEU A 36 9.06 1.32 7.31
CA LEU A 36 7.80 1.57 6.62
C LEU A 36 8.01 2.60 5.50
N ASP A 37 7.96 2.17 4.25
CA ASP A 37 8.21 3.03 3.08
C ASP A 37 7.13 2.91 1.99
N SER A 38 6.43 1.76 1.93
CA SER A 38 5.26 1.58 1.06
C SER A 38 4.07 2.38 1.56
N LEU A 39 3.52 3.30 0.76
CA LEU A 39 2.34 4.06 1.16
C LEU A 39 1.18 3.12 1.52
N LEU A 40 0.76 2.25 0.58
CA LEU A 40 -0.35 1.31 0.77
C LEU A 40 -0.05 0.27 1.86
N CYS A 41 1.00 -0.53 1.69
CA CYS A 41 1.22 -1.68 2.55
C CYS A 41 1.63 -1.30 3.97
N SER A 42 2.39 -0.20 4.16
CA SER A 42 2.78 0.21 5.51
C SER A 42 1.56 0.58 6.35
N ALA A 43 0.52 1.17 5.77
CA ALA A 43 -0.70 1.48 6.50
C ALA A 43 -1.37 0.23 7.08
N PHE A 44 -1.34 -0.90 6.37
CA PHE A 44 -1.87 -2.18 6.85
C PHE A 44 -0.97 -2.89 7.88
N LEU A 45 0.28 -2.43 8.06
CA LEU A 45 1.21 -2.97 9.05
C LEU A 45 1.11 -2.24 10.40
N THR A 46 0.79 -0.94 10.38
CA THR A 46 0.81 -0.07 11.58
C THR A 46 -0.10 -0.55 12.72
N ASP A 47 -1.23 -1.18 12.43
CA ASP A 47 -2.16 -1.71 13.44
C ASP A 47 -1.79 -3.11 13.95
N LYS A 48 -0.83 -3.80 13.29
CA LYS A 48 -0.46 -5.20 13.59
C LYS A 48 0.85 -5.32 14.36
N MET A 49 1.70 -4.31 14.27
CA MET A 49 3.00 -4.32 14.94
C MET A 49 3.01 -3.46 16.21
N LYS A 50 3.61 -3.99 17.26
CA LYS A 50 3.92 -3.26 18.48
C LYS A 50 5.43 -3.28 18.72
N ALA A 51 6.04 -2.10 18.70
CA ALA A 51 7.46 -1.96 19.01
C ALA A 51 7.74 -2.43 20.45
N SER A 52 8.75 -3.30 20.58
CA SER A 52 9.25 -3.87 21.82
C SER A 52 10.58 -3.24 22.24
N PHE A 53 11.27 -2.51 21.35
CA PHE A 53 12.48 -1.75 21.64
C PHE A 53 12.59 -0.48 20.76
N PRO A 54 13.36 0.53 21.19
CA PRO A 54 13.59 1.74 20.40
C PRO A 54 14.29 1.44 19.06
N GLY A 55 13.76 1.98 17.96
CA GLY A 55 14.31 1.73 16.61
C GLY A 55 13.87 0.40 15.99
N GLN A 56 12.85 -0.26 16.57
CA GLN A 56 12.24 -1.43 15.95
C GLN A 56 11.40 -1.07 14.72
N ILE A 57 10.62 0.00 14.78
CA ILE A 57 9.79 0.48 13.68
C ILE A 57 10.29 1.87 13.32
N LEU A 58 10.64 2.06 12.04
CA LEU A 58 11.18 3.30 11.51
C LEU A 58 10.35 3.75 10.29
N ASP A 59 10.20 5.06 10.11
CA ASP A 59 9.61 5.69 8.92
C ASP A 59 10.25 7.07 8.69
N SER A 60 9.81 7.79 7.65
CA SER A 60 10.23 9.16 7.37
C SER A 60 9.51 10.23 8.21
N GLY A 61 8.67 9.83 9.16
CA GLY A 61 7.81 10.73 9.94
C GLY A 61 7.00 11.66 9.04
N GLU A 62 7.10 12.97 9.31
CA GLU A 62 6.32 14.00 8.61
C GLU A 62 6.80 14.27 7.17
N ALA A 63 8.02 13.85 6.80
CA ALA A 63 8.55 14.13 5.47
C ALA A 63 7.81 13.36 4.36
N GLY A 64 7.34 12.15 4.65
CA GLY A 64 6.45 11.37 3.76
C GLY A 64 7.00 11.08 2.36
N SER A 65 8.32 11.05 2.19
CA SER A 65 8.97 10.90 0.88
C SER A 65 9.09 9.44 0.44
N PHE A 66 8.82 9.11 -0.82
CA PHE A 66 9.07 7.76 -1.36
C PHE A 66 10.58 7.44 -1.46
N GLY A 67 10.96 6.19 -1.18
CA GLY A 67 12.33 5.69 -1.37
C GLY A 67 13.24 5.85 -0.15
N HIS A 68 12.82 6.61 0.86
CA HIS A 68 13.59 6.81 2.09
C HIS A 68 13.93 5.49 2.79
N GLY A 69 13.03 4.50 2.71
CA GLY A 69 13.19 3.23 3.39
C GLY A 69 14.41 2.45 2.92
N ILE A 70 14.82 2.64 1.67
CA ILE A 70 15.95 1.91 1.08
C ILE A 70 17.26 2.31 1.79
N GLY A 71 17.55 3.61 1.85
CA GLY A 71 18.71 4.12 2.58
C GLY A 71 18.61 3.90 4.09
N MET A 72 17.41 4.04 4.68
CA MET A 72 17.21 3.75 6.10
C MET A 72 17.48 2.28 6.45
N GLY A 73 17.13 1.34 5.57
CA GLY A 73 17.44 -0.08 5.74
C GLY A 73 18.95 -0.36 5.84
N ILE A 74 19.74 0.29 4.98
CA ILE A 74 21.22 0.24 5.04
C ILE A 74 21.72 0.75 6.39
N GLY A 75 21.25 1.94 6.81
CA GLY A 75 21.64 2.53 8.10
C GLY A 75 21.25 1.64 9.30
N ALA A 76 20.03 1.09 9.29
CA ALA A 76 19.54 0.19 10.33
C ALA A 76 20.38 -1.10 10.41
N GLN A 77 20.74 -1.69 9.26
CA GLN A 77 21.55 -2.90 9.23
C GLN A 77 22.99 -2.67 9.71
N LEU A 78 23.58 -1.52 9.37
CA LEU A 78 24.88 -1.09 9.91
C LEU A 78 24.84 -0.87 11.42
N ALA A 79 23.77 -0.26 11.93
CA ALA A 79 23.59 -0.02 13.36
C ALA A 79 23.28 -1.31 14.15
N ARG A 80 22.72 -2.34 13.50
CA ARG A 80 22.32 -3.61 14.13
C ARG A 80 22.89 -4.83 13.38
N PRO A 81 24.22 -5.03 13.36
CA PRO A 81 24.82 -6.18 12.69
C PRO A 81 24.26 -7.51 13.20
N GLY A 82 24.00 -8.45 12.30
CA GLY A 82 23.49 -9.78 12.64
C GLY A 82 22.03 -9.83 13.11
N ARG A 83 21.31 -8.70 13.10
CA ARG A 83 19.87 -8.65 13.37
C ARG A 83 19.08 -8.49 12.07
N PRO A 84 17.87 -9.09 11.97
CA PRO A 84 17.04 -8.95 10.78
C PRO A 84 16.60 -7.50 10.56
N VAL A 85 16.73 -7.02 9.32
CA VAL A 85 16.20 -5.73 8.88
C VAL A 85 15.31 -5.95 7.65
N LEU A 86 14.04 -5.54 7.77
CA LEU A 86 13.05 -5.57 6.70
C LEU A 86 12.67 -4.16 6.30
N VAL A 87 12.73 -3.86 5.01
CA VAL A 87 12.20 -2.62 4.44
C VAL A 87 10.94 -2.98 3.66
N LEU A 88 9.78 -2.54 4.13
CA LEU A 88 8.52 -2.66 3.40
C LEU A 88 8.40 -1.45 2.47
N THR A 89 8.81 -1.63 1.21
CA THR A 89 8.88 -0.59 0.19
C THR A 89 7.84 -0.81 -0.91
N SER A 90 7.77 0.09 -1.89
CA SER A 90 6.89 0.00 -3.06
C SER A 90 7.72 0.04 -4.35
N ASP A 91 7.13 -0.40 -5.45
CA ASP A 91 7.67 -0.17 -6.79
C ASP A 91 7.96 1.31 -7.09
N THR A 92 7.12 2.23 -6.61
CA THR A 92 7.37 3.69 -6.66
C THR A 92 8.67 4.06 -5.95
N SER A 93 8.83 3.61 -4.71
CA SER A 93 10.01 3.87 -3.89
C SER A 93 11.28 3.27 -4.50
N VAL A 94 11.18 2.08 -5.10
CA VAL A 94 12.27 1.46 -5.88
C VAL A 94 12.61 2.30 -7.11
N GLY A 95 11.63 2.90 -7.79
CA GLY A 95 11.89 3.84 -8.89
C GLY A 95 12.66 5.09 -8.45
N MET A 96 12.47 5.56 -7.21
CA MET A 96 13.11 6.76 -6.69
C MET A 96 14.52 6.51 -6.14
N ALA A 97 14.72 5.44 -5.39
CA ALA A 97 15.95 5.18 -4.64
C ALA A 97 16.50 3.74 -4.80
N GLY A 98 15.94 2.94 -5.70
CA GLY A 98 16.32 1.53 -5.89
C GLY A 98 17.79 1.30 -6.26
N GLY A 99 18.45 2.29 -6.85
CA GLY A 99 19.90 2.26 -7.09
C GLY A 99 20.72 1.98 -5.83
N ASP A 100 20.25 2.41 -4.65
CA ASP A 100 20.96 2.20 -3.39
C ASP A 100 20.90 0.74 -2.90
N ILE A 101 20.02 -0.10 -3.47
CA ILE A 101 20.06 -1.55 -3.22
C ILE A 101 21.40 -2.14 -3.67
N GLU A 102 22.03 -1.59 -4.72
CA GLU A 102 23.41 -1.93 -5.10
C GLU A 102 24.39 -1.69 -3.94
N THR A 103 24.22 -0.59 -3.22
CA THR A 103 25.10 -0.26 -2.09
C THR A 103 24.95 -1.30 -0.98
N ALA A 104 23.73 -1.73 -0.67
CA ALA A 104 23.50 -2.82 0.28
C ALA A 104 24.20 -4.12 -0.14
N VAL A 105 24.16 -4.45 -1.44
CA VAL A 105 24.86 -5.63 -1.98
C VAL A 105 26.37 -5.49 -1.88
N ARG A 106 26.95 -4.41 -2.40
CA ARG A 106 28.40 -4.20 -2.40
C ARG A 106 29.01 -4.10 -1.00
N THR A 107 28.21 -3.68 -0.02
CA THR A 107 28.61 -3.64 1.40
C THR A 107 28.26 -4.91 2.18
N ASN A 108 27.72 -5.94 1.52
CA ASN A 108 27.31 -7.22 2.10
C ASN A 108 26.33 -7.07 3.29
N LEU A 109 25.38 -6.14 3.16
CA LEU A 109 24.35 -5.91 4.18
C LEU A 109 23.09 -6.75 3.87
N PRO A 110 22.70 -7.70 4.73
CA PRO A 110 21.59 -8.62 4.47
C PRO A 110 20.21 -8.00 4.75
N VAL A 111 19.95 -6.83 4.14
CA VAL A 111 18.64 -6.17 4.19
C VAL A 111 17.64 -6.92 3.30
N VAL A 112 16.44 -7.18 3.82
CA VAL A 112 15.33 -7.75 3.04
C VAL A 112 14.38 -6.63 2.62
N TYR A 113 14.38 -6.29 1.33
CA TYR A 113 13.45 -5.34 0.73
C TYR A 113 12.22 -6.08 0.23
N VAL A 114 11.07 -5.87 0.88
CA VAL A 114 9.77 -6.35 0.42
C VAL A 114 9.14 -5.27 -0.44
N VAL A 115 9.07 -5.50 -1.74
CA VAL A 115 8.52 -4.55 -2.71
C VAL A 115 7.04 -4.86 -2.89
N CYS A 116 6.17 -3.96 -2.42
CA CYS A 116 4.77 -3.94 -2.80
C CYS A 116 4.65 -3.44 -4.24
N ASN A 117 4.46 -4.39 -5.16
CA ASN A 117 4.34 -4.12 -6.58
C ASN A 117 2.87 -4.05 -6.95
N THR A 118 2.34 -2.83 -7.02
CA THR A 118 0.96 -2.55 -7.40
C THR A 118 0.87 -1.98 -8.82
N GLY A 119 2.01 -1.61 -9.41
CA GLY A 119 2.09 -0.99 -10.73
C GLY A 119 1.65 0.47 -10.73
N GLN A 120 1.53 1.13 -9.57
CA GLN A 120 1.09 2.53 -9.50
C GLN A 120 1.48 3.24 -8.20
N VAL A 121 1.52 4.58 -8.24
CA VAL A 121 1.86 5.43 -7.08
C VAL A 121 0.75 5.50 -6.04
N VAL A 122 -0.51 5.52 -6.49
CA VAL A 122 -1.70 5.65 -5.63
C VAL A 122 -2.67 4.55 -6.00
N ASP A 123 -3.11 3.78 -5.00
CA ASP A 123 -3.94 2.59 -5.20
C ASP A 123 -5.45 2.86 -5.04
N GLY A 124 -6.26 2.08 -5.75
CA GLY A 124 -7.72 2.11 -5.68
C GLY A 124 -8.36 3.35 -6.34
N VAL A 125 -7.63 4.02 -7.23
CA VAL A 125 -8.04 5.29 -7.88
C VAL A 125 -8.40 5.16 -9.35
N ASP A 126 -8.51 3.94 -9.88
CA ASP A 126 -8.73 3.70 -11.32
C ASP A 126 -9.92 4.46 -11.89
N CYS A 127 -11.02 4.48 -11.13
CA CYS A 127 -12.25 5.17 -11.51
C CYS A 127 -12.12 6.69 -11.61
N TRP A 128 -11.08 7.31 -11.05
CA TRP A 128 -10.86 8.75 -11.13
C TRP A 128 -10.53 9.20 -12.54
N PHE A 129 -9.89 8.32 -13.31
CA PHE A 129 -9.41 8.63 -14.65
C PHE A 129 -10.42 8.25 -15.74
N GLN A 130 -11.54 7.61 -15.41
CA GLN A 130 -12.65 7.31 -16.34
C GLN A 130 -12.20 6.67 -17.66
N GLY A 131 -11.24 5.74 -17.59
CA GLY A 131 -10.67 5.06 -18.77
C GLY A 131 -9.58 5.85 -19.51
N GLN A 132 -9.17 7.02 -19.02
CA GLN A 132 -7.99 7.74 -19.50
C GLN A 132 -6.70 7.10 -18.97
N VAL A 133 -5.60 7.35 -19.67
CA VAL A 133 -4.26 6.94 -19.22
C VAL A 133 -3.97 7.56 -17.86
N GLN A 134 -3.62 6.73 -16.89
CA GLN A 134 -3.30 7.20 -15.55
C GLN A 134 -1.82 7.60 -15.51
N PRO A 135 -1.50 8.87 -15.17
CA PRO A 135 -0.10 9.31 -15.12
C PRO A 135 0.70 8.67 -13.97
N TRP A 136 0.00 7.98 -13.06
CA TRP A 136 0.56 7.33 -11.87
C TRP A 136 0.86 5.86 -12.07
N GLN A 137 0.51 5.28 -13.22
CA GLN A 137 0.76 3.86 -13.53
C GLN A 137 2.17 3.66 -14.07
N PHE A 138 2.78 2.57 -13.63
CA PHE A 138 4.04 2.05 -14.17
C PHE A 138 3.77 0.96 -15.20
N LEU A 139 4.85 0.42 -15.77
CA LEU A 139 4.73 -0.78 -16.58
C LEU A 139 4.21 -1.94 -15.72
N PRO A 140 3.25 -2.73 -16.21
CA PRO A 140 2.73 -3.87 -15.48
C PRO A 140 3.82 -4.96 -15.34
N ASP A 141 3.69 -5.76 -14.28
CA ASP A 141 4.46 -6.99 -14.06
C ASP A 141 5.99 -6.83 -14.08
N ILE A 142 6.51 -5.68 -13.65
CA ILE A 142 7.96 -5.48 -13.52
C ILE A 142 8.53 -6.51 -12.53
N ARG A 143 9.53 -7.26 -13.00
CA ARG A 143 10.25 -8.29 -12.23
C ARG A 143 11.43 -7.71 -11.47
N TYR A 144 11.14 -6.92 -10.44
CA TYR A 144 12.17 -6.33 -9.56
C TYR A 144 13.10 -7.38 -8.96
N ASP A 145 12.57 -8.54 -8.57
CA ASP A 145 13.35 -9.70 -8.12
C ASP A 145 14.44 -10.09 -9.13
N LYS A 146 14.11 -10.15 -10.43
CA LYS A 146 15.07 -10.47 -11.49
C LYS A 146 16.05 -9.35 -11.78
N MET A 147 15.60 -8.10 -11.73
CA MET A 147 16.49 -6.94 -11.92
C MET A 147 17.59 -6.93 -10.88
N TYR A 148 17.27 -7.18 -9.61
CA TYR A 148 18.23 -7.14 -8.51
C TYR A 148 19.00 -8.46 -8.32
N GLU A 149 18.46 -9.61 -8.75
CA GLU A 149 19.23 -10.86 -8.84
C GLU A 149 20.52 -10.68 -9.68
N LEU A 150 20.43 -9.92 -10.79
CA LEU A 150 21.57 -9.68 -11.69
C LEU A 150 22.72 -8.94 -11.02
N ILE A 151 22.46 -8.17 -9.97
CA ILE A 151 23.51 -7.48 -9.20
C ILE A 151 23.94 -8.24 -7.95
N GLY A 152 23.36 -9.42 -7.68
CA GLY A 152 23.77 -10.31 -6.59
C GLY A 152 22.76 -10.49 -5.45
N CYS A 153 21.59 -9.86 -5.51
CA CYS A 153 20.54 -10.07 -4.52
C CYS A 153 20.00 -11.50 -4.54
N HIS A 154 19.41 -11.91 -3.42
CA HIS A 154 18.44 -13.01 -3.40
C HIS A 154 17.07 -12.48 -3.89
N GLY A 155 16.58 -12.99 -5.01
CA GLY A 155 15.27 -12.62 -5.56
C GLY A 155 14.19 -13.62 -5.20
N GLU A 156 13.02 -13.11 -4.82
CA GLU A 156 11.79 -13.88 -4.64
C GLU A 156 10.64 -13.16 -5.35
N HIS A 157 9.80 -13.90 -6.06
CA HIS A 157 8.61 -13.34 -6.73
C HIS A 157 7.35 -14.04 -6.23
N LEU A 158 6.43 -13.26 -5.67
CA LEU A 158 5.26 -13.76 -4.97
C LEU A 158 4.01 -13.26 -5.69
N THR A 159 3.15 -14.21 -6.05
CA THR A 159 1.86 -13.94 -6.69
C THR A 159 0.70 -14.47 -5.86
N ARG A 160 0.98 -15.31 -4.85
CA ARG A 160 -0.04 -15.95 -4.02
C ARG A 160 0.24 -15.78 -2.52
N PRO A 161 -0.81 -15.68 -1.68
CA PRO A 161 -0.65 -15.57 -0.23
C PRO A 161 0.19 -16.66 0.45
N ASP A 162 0.08 -17.90 0.00
CA ASP A 162 0.79 -19.05 0.59
C ASP A 162 2.30 -19.03 0.37
N GLU A 163 2.79 -18.17 -0.53
CA GLU A 163 4.21 -18.02 -0.85
C GLU A 163 4.95 -17.09 0.12
N ILE A 164 4.22 -16.21 0.83
CA ILE A 164 4.80 -15.09 1.60
C ILE A 164 5.74 -15.59 2.69
N THR A 165 5.23 -16.39 3.61
CA THR A 165 6.00 -16.87 4.76
C THR A 165 7.21 -17.73 4.32
N PRO A 166 7.07 -18.73 3.43
CA PRO A 166 8.21 -19.47 2.91
C PRO A 166 9.27 -18.61 2.22
N ALA A 167 8.87 -17.58 1.45
CA ALA A 167 9.81 -16.70 0.77
C ALA A 167 10.56 -15.79 1.75
N LEU A 168 9.89 -15.25 2.77
CA LEU A 168 10.57 -14.47 3.82
C LEU A 168 11.61 -15.31 4.55
N TYR A 169 11.29 -16.57 4.89
CA TYR A 169 12.27 -17.48 5.49
C TYR A 169 13.50 -17.70 4.60
N ARG A 170 13.32 -17.93 3.30
CA ARG A 170 14.43 -18.09 2.35
C ARG A 170 15.25 -16.81 2.21
N ALA A 171 14.59 -15.65 2.13
CA ALA A 171 15.23 -14.35 2.03
C ALA A 171 16.16 -14.06 3.22
N PHE A 172 15.65 -14.18 4.45
CA PHE A 172 16.46 -13.99 5.65
C PHE A 172 17.55 -15.05 5.81
N SER A 173 17.23 -16.32 5.52
CA SER A 173 18.20 -17.43 5.65
C SER A 173 19.31 -17.37 4.61
N SER A 174 19.13 -16.63 3.52
CA SER A 174 20.14 -16.48 2.47
C SER A 174 21.40 -15.76 2.94
N GLY A 175 21.31 -14.94 4.00
CA GLY A 175 22.40 -14.09 4.48
C GLY A 175 22.86 -13.03 3.47
N ARG A 176 22.06 -12.78 2.43
CA ARG A 176 22.33 -11.80 1.36
C ARG A 176 21.29 -10.69 1.40
N THR A 177 21.61 -9.56 0.79
CA THR A 177 20.59 -8.56 0.42
C THR A 177 19.51 -9.24 -0.42
N ALA A 178 18.25 -9.06 -0.08
CA ALA A 178 17.14 -9.73 -0.75
C ALA A 178 16.11 -8.73 -1.28
N VAL A 179 15.54 -9.05 -2.43
CA VAL A 179 14.39 -8.35 -3.00
C VAL A 179 13.25 -9.35 -3.16
N VAL A 180 12.22 -9.16 -2.35
CA VAL A 180 10.99 -9.95 -2.34
C VAL A 180 9.92 -9.14 -3.06
N ASN A 181 9.72 -9.43 -4.34
CA ASN A 181 8.78 -8.74 -5.23
C ASN A 181 7.38 -9.35 -5.09
N VAL A 182 6.46 -8.63 -4.45
CA VAL A 182 5.11 -9.11 -4.14
C VAL A 182 4.09 -8.42 -5.03
N VAL A 183 3.37 -9.19 -5.84
CA VAL A 183 2.26 -8.68 -6.64
C VAL A 183 1.07 -8.43 -5.73
N VAL A 184 0.76 -7.16 -5.50
CA VAL A 184 -0.25 -6.70 -4.53
C VAL A 184 -1.49 -6.18 -5.25
N ASN A 185 -2.67 -6.41 -4.67
CA ASN A 185 -3.91 -5.88 -5.22
C ASN A 185 -3.93 -4.34 -5.15
N ASN A 186 -3.81 -3.74 -6.32
CA ASN A 186 -3.74 -2.31 -6.55
C ASN A 186 -5.11 -1.61 -6.52
N ARG A 187 -6.20 -2.36 -6.33
CA ARG A 187 -7.57 -1.81 -6.19
C ARG A 187 -7.94 -1.46 -4.76
N VAL A 188 -7.08 -1.80 -3.81
CA VAL A 188 -7.29 -1.55 -2.39
C VAL A 188 -6.95 -0.10 -2.09
N VAL A 189 -7.93 0.64 -1.55
CA VAL A 189 -7.71 2.02 -1.12
C VAL A 189 -6.97 2.03 0.20
N LEU A 190 -5.98 2.92 0.31
CA LEU A 190 -5.26 3.18 1.55
C LEU A 190 -6.25 3.59 2.67
N PRO A 191 -6.25 2.92 3.84
CA PRO A 191 -7.22 3.18 4.91
C PRO A 191 -7.27 4.63 5.40
N TRP A 192 -6.12 5.31 5.48
CA TRP A 192 -6.06 6.69 5.94
C TRP A 192 -6.48 7.70 4.88
N PHE A 193 -6.48 7.32 3.59
CA PHE A 193 -6.86 8.20 2.50
C PHE A 193 -8.31 8.66 2.63
N GLU A 194 -9.16 7.81 3.21
CA GLU A 194 -10.52 8.15 3.62
C GLU A 194 -10.54 9.30 4.64
N SER A 195 -9.71 9.22 5.68
CA SER A 195 -9.62 10.24 6.72
C SER A 195 -8.98 11.56 6.21
N LEU A 196 -7.98 11.46 5.32
CA LEU A 196 -7.31 12.60 4.70
C LEU A 196 -8.27 13.35 3.78
N SER A 197 -9.02 12.62 2.96
CA SER A 197 -10.08 13.14 2.09
C SER A 197 -11.09 13.99 2.89
N LEU A 198 -11.56 13.46 4.03
CA LEU A 198 -12.45 14.20 4.94
C LEU A 198 -11.81 15.49 5.48
N ARG A 199 -10.53 15.44 5.90
CA ARG A 199 -9.80 16.61 6.42
C ARG A 199 -9.59 17.69 5.36
N LEU A 200 -9.04 17.32 4.21
CA LEU A 200 -8.78 18.22 3.08
C LEU A 200 -10.08 18.76 2.45
N GLY A 201 -11.21 18.12 2.73
CA GLY A 201 -12.50 18.55 2.22
C GLY A 201 -12.70 18.25 0.74
N VAL A 202 -12.00 17.24 0.28
CA VAL A 202 -12.25 16.55 -0.97
C VAL A 202 -12.63 15.14 -0.56
N ILE A 203 -13.93 14.84 -0.50
CA ILE A 203 -14.37 13.51 -0.10
C ILE A 203 -14.21 12.59 -1.31
N VAL A 204 -13.17 11.75 -1.32
CA VAL A 204 -12.97 10.73 -2.34
C VAL A 204 -13.07 9.36 -1.70
N HIS A 205 -14.19 8.67 -1.90
CA HIS A 205 -14.43 7.36 -1.30
C HIS A 205 -14.95 6.40 -2.36
N GLN A 206 -14.49 5.14 -2.28
CA GLN A 206 -15.18 3.98 -2.84
C GLN A 206 -16.35 3.61 -1.90
N LEU A 207 -17.47 4.33 -1.97
CA LEU A 207 -18.62 4.05 -1.12
C LEU A 207 -19.43 2.89 -1.69
N ASP A 208 -19.99 2.06 -0.81
CA ASP A 208 -21.12 1.20 -1.18
C ASP A 208 -22.37 2.09 -1.34
N LEU A 209 -22.54 2.65 -2.53
CA LEU A 209 -23.65 3.54 -2.85
C LEU A 209 -25.02 2.83 -2.81
N THR A 210 -25.07 1.51 -2.65
CA THR A 210 -26.34 0.79 -2.42
C THR A 210 -26.87 1.03 -1.00
N ARG A 211 -25.99 1.42 -0.07
CA ARG A 211 -26.33 1.67 1.34
C ARG A 211 -26.60 3.13 1.67
N ILE A 212 -26.44 4.03 0.70
CA ILE A 212 -26.61 5.46 0.89
C ILE A 212 -27.97 5.90 0.36
N PRO A 213 -28.85 6.49 1.20
CA PRO A 213 -30.17 6.94 0.78
C PRO A 213 -30.09 8.24 -0.05
N GLU A 214 -31.09 8.43 -0.90
CA GLU A 214 -31.30 9.73 -1.56
C GLU A 214 -31.76 10.80 -0.56
N PRO A 215 -31.43 12.08 -0.78
CA PRO A 215 -30.67 12.65 -1.91
C PRO A 215 -29.14 12.65 -1.70
N PHE A 216 -28.65 12.04 -0.62
CA PHE A 216 -27.25 12.11 -0.25
C PHE A 216 -26.38 11.36 -1.26
N LYS A 217 -26.85 10.23 -1.77
CA LYS A 217 -26.18 9.49 -2.85
C LYS A 217 -25.97 10.34 -4.10
N THR A 218 -27.01 11.01 -4.60
CA THR A 218 -26.88 11.89 -5.77
C THR A 218 -25.95 13.08 -5.50
N TYR A 219 -26.04 13.70 -4.32
CA TYR A 219 -25.10 14.75 -3.89
C TYR A 219 -23.64 14.29 -3.90
N LEU A 220 -23.36 13.06 -3.48
CA LEU A 220 -22.01 12.51 -3.42
C LEU A 220 -21.43 12.20 -4.82
N LEU A 221 -22.28 11.88 -5.79
CA LEU A 221 -21.90 11.51 -7.16
C LEU A 221 -21.78 12.73 -8.10
N GLU A 222 -22.77 13.62 -8.08
CA GLU A 222 -22.92 14.72 -9.03
C GLU A 222 -22.46 16.07 -8.44
N GLY A 223 -22.08 16.09 -7.17
CA GLY A 223 -21.81 17.31 -6.45
C GLY A 223 -23.08 18.13 -6.22
N ARG A 224 -22.96 19.46 -6.23
CA ARG A 224 -24.04 20.36 -5.84
C ARG A 224 -24.68 21.02 -7.06
N THR A 225 -25.67 20.35 -7.67
CA THR A 225 -26.51 20.91 -8.74
C THR A 225 -27.72 21.65 -8.14
N PRO A 226 -28.40 22.54 -8.89
CA PRO A 226 -29.62 23.22 -8.43
C PRO A 226 -30.71 22.25 -7.96
N LYS A 227 -30.86 21.11 -8.66
CA LYS A 227 -31.80 20.04 -8.30
C LYS A 227 -31.46 19.40 -6.95
N ILE A 228 -30.18 19.08 -6.73
CA ILE A 228 -29.70 18.47 -5.48
C ILE A 228 -29.81 19.45 -4.31
N GLU A 229 -29.58 20.75 -4.53
CA GLU A 229 -29.76 21.77 -3.49
C GLU A 229 -31.22 21.84 -2.99
N GLU A 230 -32.20 21.76 -3.89
CA GLU A 230 -33.62 21.67 -3.50
C GLU A 230 -33.91 20.40 -2.70
N GLU A 231 -33.38 19.25 -3.13
CA GLU A 231 -33.61 17.98 -2.44
C GLU A 231 -32.96 17.96 -1.04
N LEU A 232 -31.75 18.49 -0.89
CA LEU A 232 -31.07 18.65 0.40
C LEU A 232 -31.84 19.59 1.33
N GLN A 233 -32.43 20.67 0.79
CA GLN A 233 -33.27 21.59 1.56
C GLN A 233 -34.58 20.92 2.01
N ARG A 234 -35.25 20.17 1.12
CA ARG A 234 -36.45 19.39 1.48
C ARG A 234 -36.17 18.35 2.57
N ALA A 235 -34.97 17.76 2.56
CA ALA A 235 -34.52 16.82 3.59
C ALA A 235 -34.03 17.49 4.90
N GLY A 236 -34.05 18.82 5.00
CA GLY A 236 -33.63 19.55 6.20
C GLY A 236 -32.13 19.50 6.49
N ILE A 237 -31.30 19.20 5.49
CA ILE A 237 -29.85 19.06 5.65
C ILE A 237 -29.19 20.45 5.49
N PRO A 238 -28.57 21.01 6.56
CA PRO A 238 -28.02 22.36 6.49
C PRO A 238 -26.75 22.41 5.64
N ARG A 239 -26.54 23.54 4.94
CA ARG A 239 -25.34 23.77 4.09
C ARG A 239 -24.01 23.54 4.81
N SER A 240 -23.95 23.75 6.12
CA SER A 240 -22.75 23.51 6.93
C SER A 240 -22.28 22.05 6.92
N LYS A 241 -23.20 21.10 6.68
CA LYS A 241 -22.90 19.66 6.61
C LYS A 241 -22.53 19.17 5.19
N THR A 242 -22.64 20.02 4.17
CA THR A 242 -22.43 19.69 2.75
C THR A 242 -21.59 20.76 2.04
N ARG A 243 -20.60 21.33 2.76
CA ARG A 243 -19.81 22.50 2.33
C ARG A 243 -18.62 22.17 1.41
N LYS A 244 -18.27 20.89 1.30
CA LYS A 244 -17.01 20.40 0.72
C LYS A 244 -17.32 19.63 -0.57
N MET A 245 -16.47 19.78 -1.58
CA MET A 245 -16.61 19.06 -2.85
C MET A 245 -16.49 17.57 -2.57
N VAL A 246 -17.47 16.80 -3.03
CA VAL A 246 -17.49 15.34 -2.88
C VAL A 246 -17.33 14.73 -4.26
N LEU A 247 -16.30 13.91 -4.41
CA LEU A 247 -16.09 13.02 -5.54
C LEU A 247 -16.21 11.60 -4.98
N ALA A 248 -17.40 11.18 -4.59
CA ALA A 248 -17.58 9.77 -4.24
C ALA A 248 -17.63 8.94 -5.51
N TYR A 249 -16.91 7.84 -5.53
CA TYR A 249 -16.99 6.85 -6.58
C TYR A 249 -17.66 5.59 -6.02
N ASP A 250 -18.50 4.94 -6.83
CA ASP A 250 -19.10 3.67 -6.42
C ASP A 250 -18.00 2.60 -6.36
N ARG A 251 -17.86 1.93 -5.20
CA ARG A 251 -16.92 0.81 -5.05
C ARG A 251 -17.16 -0.25 -6.12
N THR A 252 -18.41 -0.52 -6.47
CA THR A 252 -18.74 -1.50 -7.51
C THR A 252 -18.34 -1.02 -8.90
N LEU A 253 -18.36 0.29 -9.20
CA LEU A 253 -17.86 0.82 -10.48
C LEU A 253 -16.34 0.82 -10.53
N CYS A 254 -15.65 1.26 -9.48
CA CYS A 254 -14.18 1.23 -9.41
C CYS A 254 -13.62 -0.19 -9.54
N LEU A 255 -14.39 -1.21 -9.12
CA LEU A 255 -13.99 -2.62 -9.23
C LEU A 255 -14.48 -3.32 -10.51
N ARG A 256 -15.47 -2.77 -11.24
CA ARG A 256 -16.15 -3.44 -12.36
C ARG A 256 -15.39 -3.38 -13.70
N ASP A 257 -14.51 -2.42 -13.90
CA ASP A 257 -13.82 -2.27 -15.17
C ASP A 257 -12.33 -2.63 -15.04
N ALA A 258 -12.02 -3.91 -15.26
CA ALA A 258 -10.76 -4.22 -15.95
C ALA A 258 -11.09 -4.27 -17.44
N PRO A 259 -10.41 -3.51 -18.31
CA PRO A 259 -10.19 -4.01 -19.65
C PRO A 259 -9.56 -5.39 -19.49
N ARG A 260 -10.25 -6.43 -19.96
CA ARG A 260 -9.59 -7.72 -20.24
C ARG A 260 -8.70 -7.46 -21.45
N GLY A 261 -7.48 -6.99 -21.21
CA GLY A 261 -6.39 -6.94 -22.18
C GLY A 261 -5.54 -8.17 -22.02
#